data_AF-A0A2M7GW25-F1
#
_entry.id   AF-A0A2M7GW25-F1
#
_cell.length_a   1.000
_cell.length_b   1.000
_cell.length_c   1.000
_cell.angle_alpha   90.00
_cell.angle_beta   90.00
_cell.angle_gamma   90.00
#
_symmetry.space_group_name_H-M   'P 1'
#
loop_
_entity.id
_entity.type
_entity.pdbx_description
1 polymer ?
#
loop_
_entity_poly.entity_id
_entity_poly.type
_entity_poly.pdbx_seq_one_letter_code
_entity_poly.pdbx_strand_id
1 'polypeptide(L)'
;MNPYIKAGIAASFLCFSSSFAQDAGGPVVAAVLPSSRAVQVGDTATAFATIINAGQAEAVNCRVALSPGGEAAGSFSFQTTDAANAITGSPDTPVNIAGGAAQSFVFAFTPSAPYSGGDLPLVFDCDNTDPAPVKAGVNSFWLSASTTAGADIVAISDTGAAVGLNSLPGVVETIDRQKNGAFVVAISNVGAAANLTVRPAVSPDGLTVTPRICQTNTATGTCLSPATDSVDFSIGANQTASFALFVVDGLPVSFEPGDNRISVRFEEGGALRGSTSVAVRTLMSAPVLPEIPYTYSDSDMDLPDYYQNGPVAGADNTPIDNHITNPGAVLGRVLFYDRRLSANNTTSCATCHTQATGFSDPLERSEGFAGGLTARHSPGLSNARYYANGHFFWDERSATLEDQTLAPIQSEVEMGLTLEEAVSRIDAEDFYDALFSAAFGDTEVTADRMARAMAQFVRSLTTYHSRFDAALAAGPVGSAAFEASFTPQEYLGLQLFMPVTGSPINSLGCAACHGTLAHISDDVHNIGLDDPADPEADAGNGLGEFKAPSLRNAGVRTHFMHDGRFTTLAEVIEHYNSGVIASPGLDPRLRNGRGQAQRLNLTAEDAQALEAFLHTLTDNDFLTDPRFADPFVD
;
A
#
# COMPACT_ATOMS: atom_id res chain seq x y z
N MET A 1 30.39 28.58 -21.34
CA MET A 1 29.47 27.62 -20.71
C MET A 1 30.29 26.56 -19.98
N ASN A 2 30.00 26.34 -18.70
CA ASN A 2 30.70 25.38 -17.83
C ASN A 2 30.40 23.94 -18.32
N PRO A 3 31.40 23.08 -18.59
CA PRO A 3 31.20 21.72 -19.09
C PRO A 3 30.30 20.83 -18.21
N TYR A 4 30.14 21.15 -16.93
CA TYR A 4 29.24 20.41 -16.02
C TYR A 4 27.73 20.63 -16.29
N ILE A 5 27.35 21.73 -16.96
CA ILE A 5 25.96 22.00 -17.37
C ILE A 5 25.53 21.05 -18.51
N LYS A 6 26.50 20.49 -19.26
CA LYS A 6 26.21 19.64 -20.43
C LYS A 6 25.77 18.21 -20.07
N ALA A 7 26.14 17.69 -18.91
CA ALA A 7 25.91 16.28 -18.56
C ALA A 7 24.61 16.04 -17.74
N GLY A 8 24.23 16.95 -16.85
CA GLY A 8 23.11 16.73 -15.92
C GLY A 8 21.70 16.92 -16.51
N ILE A 9 21.57 17.66 -17.61
CA ILE A 9 20.25 17.97 -18.21
C ILE A 9 19.76 16.84 -19.12
N ALA A 10 20.64 16.03 -19.71
CA ALA A 10 20.23 14.86 -20.48
C ALA A 10 19.72 13.72 -19.58
N ALA A 11 20.25 13.60 -18.35
CA ALA A 11 19.87 12.54 -17.42
C ALA A 11 18.51 12.83 -16.76
N SER A 12 18.31 13.98 -16.11
CA SER A 12 17.10 14.24 -15.29
C SER A 12 15.78 14.41 -16.07
N PHE A 13 15.80 14.41 -17.42
CA PHE A 13 14.64 14.75 -18.25
C PHE A 13 14.05 13.56 -19.04
N LEU A 14 14.69 12.39 -19.04
CA LEU A 14 14.24 11.22 -19.81
C LEU A 14 13.13 10.39 -19.11
N CYS A 15 12.65 10.79 -17.93
CA CYS A 15 11.65 10.02 -17.16
C CYS A 15 10.19 10.50 -17.27
N PHE A 16 9.90 11.45 -18.15
CA PHE A 16 8.52 11.75 -18.51
C PHE A 16 8.00 10.68 -19.48
N SER A 17 7.67 9.51 -18.95
CA SER A 17 6.90 8.49 -19.67
C SER A 17 5.41 8.90 -19.71
N SER A 18 4.61 8.17 -20.49
CA SER A 18 3.17 8.39 -20.71
C SER A 18 2.33 8.57 -19.44
N SER A 19 2.80 8.06 -18.29
CA SER A 19 2.13 8.18 -16.99
C SER A 19 2.05 9.62 -16.45
N PHE A 20 3.03 10.48 -16.75
CA PHE A 20 2.98 11.90 -16.34
C PHE A 20 1.89 12.70 -17.08
N ALA A 21 1.55 12.28 -18.30
CA ALA A 21 0.57 12.96 -19.14
C ALA A 21 -0.87 12.57 -18.81
N GLN A 22 -1.08 11.35 -18.30
CA GLN A 22 -2.37 10.93 -17.74
C GLN A 22 -2.75 11.79 -16.53
N ASP A 23 -1.77 12.15 -15.70
CA ASP A 23 -1.99 12.92 -14.46
C ASP A 23 -2.07 14.44 -14.68
N ALA A 24 -1.42 14.95 -15.74
CA ALA A 24 -1.38 16.39 -16.06
C ALA A 24 -2.64 16.92 -16.81
N GLY A 25 -3.53 16.06 -17.32
CA GLY A 25 -4.77 16.50 -17.96
C GLY A 25 -4.62 17.22 -19.31
N GLY A 26 -3.47 17.06 -19.99
CA GLY A 26 -3.20 17.63 -21.32
C GLY A 26 -2.08 16.87 -22.06
N PRO A 27 -1.98 16.96 -23.40
CA PRO A 27 -1.02 16.18 -24.18
C PRO A 27 0.42 16.73 -24.10
N VAL A 28 0.64 17.90 -23.50
CA VAL A 28 1.97 18.50 -23.37
C VAL A 28 2.32 18.75 -21.91
N VAL A 29 3.52 18.33 -21.51
CA VAL A 29 4.12 18.60 -20.20
C VAL A 29 5.46 19.29 -20.37
N ALA A 30 5.96 19.94 -19.32
CA ALA A 30 7.23 20.64 -19.36
C ALA A 30 8.03 20.48 -18.06
N ALA A 31 9.32 20.81 -18.12
CA ALA A 31 10.20 20.92 -16.96
C ALA A 31 11.30 21.95 -17.18
N VAL A 32 11.82 22.56 -16.10
CA VAL A 32 12.80 23.66 -16.11
C VAL A 32 13.94 23.39 -15.12
N LEU A 33 15.18 23.54 -15.58
CA LEU A 33 16.39 23.45 -14.75
C LEU A 33 17.48 24.48 -15.20
N PRO A 34 18.19 25.14 -14.27
CA PRO A 34 17.93 25.18 -12.83
C PRO A 34 16.55 25.79 -12.53
N SER A 35 15.95 25.44 -11.40
CA SER A 35 14.60 25.91 -11.06
C SER A 35 14.57 27.33 -10.51
N SER A 36 15.74 27.95 -10.27
CA SER A 36 15.81 29.36 -9.89
C SER A 36 17.12 30.03 -10.28
N ARG A 37 17.08 31.37 -10.33
CA ARG A 37 18.24 32.25 -10.51
C ARG A 37 18.11 33.50 -9.64
N ALA A 38 19.24 34.04 -9.18
CA ALA A 38 19.30 35.26 -8.37
C ALA A 38 20.32 36.23 -8.94
N VAL A 39 19.91 37.01 -9.93
CA VAL A 39 20.82 37.84 -10.73
C VAL A 39 20.88 39.29 -10.23
N GLN A 40 21.87 40.04 -10.70
CA GLN A 40 21.85 41.50 -10.58
C GLN A 40 20.93 42.09 -11.67
N VAL A 41 20.29 43.22 -11.40
CA VAL A 41 19.55 43.96 -12.43
C VAL A 41 20.48 44.30 -13.61
N GLY A 42 20.05 43.94 -14.82
CA GLY A 42 20.84 44.04 -16.05
C GLY A 42 21.59 42.76 -16.43
N ASP A 43 21.80 41.82 -15.51
CA ASP A 43 22.42 40.53 -15.81
C ASP A 43 21.38 39.50 -16.28
N THR A 44 21.77 38.66 -17.23
CA THR A 44 20.83 37.71 -17.85
C THR A 44 20.77 36.41 -17.05
N ALA A 45 19.58 36.09 -16.56
CA ALA A 45 19.24 34.77 -16.05
C ALA A 45 18.95 33.84 -17.23
N THR A 46 19.58 32.67 -17.25
CA THR A 46 19.34 31.61 -18.23
C THR A 46 18.97 30.32 -17.54
N ALA A 47 18.05 29.58 -18.15
CA ALA A 47 17.72 28.22 -17.76
C ALA A 47 17.27 27.42 -18.99
N PHE A 48 17.27 26.10 -18.84
CA PHE A 48 16.78 25.18 -19.86
C PHE A 48 15.37 24.76 -19.52
N ALA A 49 14.55 24.62 -20.55
CA ALA A 49 13.22 24.06 -20.48
C ALA A 49 13.08 22.94 -21.50
N THR A 50 12.30 21.92 -21.19
CA THR A 50 11.93 20.90 -22.16
C THR A 50 10.42 20.83 -22.23
N ILE A 51 9.89 20.79 -23.45
CA ILE A 51 8.47 20.55 -23.73
C ILE A 51 8.37 19.14 -24.31
N ILE A 52 7.46 18.33 -23.75
CA ILE A 52 7.24 16.94 -24.13
C ILE A 52 5.81 16.80 -24.60
N ASN A 53 5.64 16.30 -25.82
CA ASN A 53 4.34 15.96 -26.36
C ASN A 53 4.08 14.47 -26.11
N ALA A 54 3.31 14.18 -25.07
CA ALA A 54 2.88 12.84 -24.73
C ALA A 54 1.65 12.37 -25.52
N GLY A 55 1.04 13.27 -26.30
CA GLY A 55 -0.02 12.92 -27.24
C GLY A 55 0.49 12.11 -28.44
N GLN A 56 -0.45 11.56 -29.21
CA GLN A 56 -0.15 10.83 -30.45
C GLN A 56 -0.06 11.76 -31.68
N ALA A 57 -0.68 12.94 -31.62
CA ALA A 57 -0.67 13.93 -32.69
C ALA A 57 0.47 14.93 -32.52
N GLU A 58 0.92 15.57 -33.60
CA GLU A 58 1.93 16.64 -33.56
C GLU A 58 1.40 17.88 -32.81
N ALA A 59 2.20 18.42 -31.89
CA ALA A 59 1.98 19.69 -31.23
C ALA A 59 2.68 20.80 -32.05
N VAL A 60 1.95 21.84 -32.43
CA VAL A 60 2.37 22.82 -33.45
C VAL A 60 2.82 24.12 -32.79
N ASN A 61 3.89 24.73 -33.31
CA ASN A 61 4.43 26.02 -32.85
C ASN A 61 4.64 26.10 -31.33
N CYS A 62 5.21 25.04 -30.76
CA CYS A 62 5.56 24.97 -29.35
C CYS A 62 6.67 25.97 -28.99
N ARG A 63 6.51 26.64 -27.85
CA ARG A 63 7.39 27.71 -27.37
C ARG A 63 7.38 27.83 -25.85
N VAL A 64 8.45 28.42 -25.31
CA VAL A 64 8.47 28.96 -23.94
C VAL A 64 8.08 30.43 -24.02
N ALA A 65 7.10 30.86 -23.24
CA ALA A 65 6.61 32.24 -23.24
C ALA A 65 6.36 32.74 -21.81
N LEU A 66 6.14 34.06 -21.67
CA LEU A 66 5.57 34.64 -20.47
C LEU A 66 4.06 34.77 -20.63
N SER A 67 3.30 34.58 -19.55
CA SER A 67 1.85 34.71 -19.58
C SER A 67 1.44 36.15 -19.92
N PRO A 68 0.36 36.33 -20.71
CA PRO A 68 -0.16 37.67 -21.02
C PRO A 68 -0.52 38.44 -19.74
N GLY A 69 0.07 39.63 -19.55
CA GLY A 69 -0.20 40.49 -18.39
C GLY A 69 0.58 40.14 -17.10
N GLY A 70 1.42 39.12 -17.12
CA GLY A 70 2.33 38.75 -16.02
C GLY A 70 3.78 39.24 -16.17
N GLU A 71 4.04 40.11 -17.15
CA GLU A 71 5.41 40.49 -17.54
C GLU A 71 6.18 41.16 -16.38
N ALA A 72 7.25 40.50 -15.92
CA ALA A 72 8.26 41.15 -15.10
C ALA A 72 9.04 42.16 -15.94
N ALA A 73 9.41 43.30 -15.36
CA ALA A 73 10.17 44.33 -16.06
C ALA A 73 11.52 43.78 -16.54
N GLY A 74 11.66 43.55 -17.85
CA GLY A 74 12.85 42.95 -18.44
C GLY A 74 12.64 42.56 -19.91
N SER A 75 13.66 41.89 -20.48
CA SER A 75 13.59 41.27 -21.80
C SER A 75 13.63 39.75 -21.69
N PHE A 76 12.75 39.07 -22.42
CA PHE A 76 12.69 37.62 -22.50
C PHE A 76 13.05 37.15 -23.91
N SER A 77 13.75 36.03 -24.03
CA SER A 77 13.95 35.32 -25.30
C SER A 77 14.09 33.82 -25.07
N PHE A 78 13.82 33.02 -26.10
CA PHE A 78 14.05 31.57 -26.07
C PHE A 78 14.68 31.06 -27.36
N GLN A 79 15.31 29.90 -27.32
CA GLN A 79 15.87 29.25 -28.49
C GLN A 79 15.97 27.74 -28.28
N THR A 80 15.82 26.93 -29.32
CA THR A 80 15.93 25.47 -29.21
C THR A 80 17.36 25.05 -28.89
N THR A 81 17.48 23.86 -28.29
CA THR A 81 18.76 23.21 -28.06
C THR A 81 18.72 21.76 -28.51
N ASP A 82 19.88 21.22 -28.89
CA ASP A 82 20.06 19.78 -29.10
C ASP A 82 20.25 19.02 -27.79
N ALA A 83 20.39 17.70 -27.87
CA ALA A 83 20.63 16.82 -26.72
C ALA A 83 21.97 17.08 -25.99
N ALA A 84 22.90 17.81 -26.61
CA ALA A 84 24.16 18.24 -26.01
C ALA A 84 24.07 19.66 -25.41
N ASN A 85 22.86 20.22 -25.33
CA ASN A 85 22.54 21.58 -24.90
C ASN A 85 23.20 22.67 -25.77
N ALA A 86 23.56 22.36 -27.02
CA ALA A 86 24.01 23.35 -27.97
C ALA A 86 22.81 24.07 -28.56
N ILE A 87 22.91 25.39 -28.70
CA ILE A 87 21.87 26.24 -29.26
C ILE A 87 21.65 25.89 -30.74
N THR A 88 20.40 25.70 -31.12
CA THR A 88 19.95 25.38 -32.48
C THR A 88 18.87 26.36 -32.97
N GLY A 89 18.54 26.32 -34.26
CA GLY A 89 17.47 27.17 -34.82
C GLY A 89 17.76 28.67 -34.74
N SER A 90 16.70 29.48 -34.75
CA SER A 90 16.78 30.94 -34.58
C SER A 90 16.09 31.36 -33.26
N PRO A 91 16.54 32.47 -32.63
CA PRO A 91 15.87 33.01 -31.45
C PRO A 91 14.37 33.25 -31.69
N ASP A 92 13.58 33.02 -30.65
CA ASP A 92 12.14 33.29 -30.57
C ASP A 92 11.32 32.65 -31.69
N THR A 93 11.80 31.52 -32.22
CA THR A 93 11.14 30.76 -33.27
C THR A 93 10.48 29.51 -32.67
N PRO A 94 9.14 29.41 -32.66
CA PRO A 94 8.43 28.21 -32.23
C PRO A 94 8.72 27.01 -33.12
N VAL A 95 8.53 25.80 -32.61
CA VAL A 95 8.81 24.55 -33.32
C VAL A 95 7.72 23.52 -33.10
N ASN A 96 7.53 22.62 -34.07
CA ASN A 96 6.61 21.51 -33.91
C ASN A 96 7.27 20.36 -33.14
N ILE A 97 6.49 19.65 -32.34
CA ILE A 97 6.93 18.48 -31.56
C ILE A 97 6.04 17.30 -31.92
N ALA A 98 6.62 16.27 -32.53
CA ALA A 98 5.88 15.06 -32.89
C ALA A 98 5.29 14.36 -31.67
N GLY A 99 4.24 13.56 -31.86
CA GLY A 99 3.66 12.75 -30.78
C GLY A 99 4.69 11.78 -30.19
N GLY A 100 4.78 11.72 -28.86
CA GLY A 100 5.79 10.97 -28.12
C GLY A 100 7.20 11.57 -28.14
N ALA A 101 7.40 12.76 -28.71
CA ALA A 101 8.71 13.41 -28.79
C ALA A 101 8.87 14.55 -27.77
N ALA A 102 10.11 15.01 -27.60
CA ALA A 102 10.47 16.11 -26.73
C ALA A 102 11.38 17.11 -27.45
N GLN A 103 11.29 18.38 -27.07
CA GLN A 103 12.18 19.44 -27.54
C GLN A 103 12.67 20.30 -26.37
N SER A 104 13.98 20.46 -26.28
CA SER A 104 14.61 21.32 -25.29
C SER A 104 14.86 22.73 -25.84
N PHE A 105 14.81 23.70 -24.93
CA PHE A 105 14.99 25.12 -25.16
C PHE A 105 15.94 25.67 -24.11
N VAL A 106 16.70 26.69 -24.46
CA VAL A 106 17.25 27.64 -23.49
C VAL A 106 16.38 28.89 -23.54
N PHE A 107 16.00 29.41 -22.38
CA PHE A 107 15.39 30.73 -22.28
C PHE A 107 16.29 31.67 -21.47
N ALA A 108 16.15 32.96 -21.76
CA ALA A 108 16.92 34.02 -21.16
C ALA A 108 15.98 35.14 -20.72
N PHE A 109 16.14 35.61 -19.48
CA PHE A 109 15.45 36.77 -18.94
C PHE A 109 16.45 37.78 -18.37
N THR A 110 16.39 39.02 -18.83
CA THR A 110 17.24 40.11 -18.35
C THR A 110 16.36 41.13 -17.63
N PRO A 111 16.36 41.17 -16.28
CA PRO A 111 15.56 42.12 -15.52
C PRO A 111 16.07 43.55 -15.71
N SER A 112 15.16 44.49 -15.96
CA SER A 112 15.44 45.92 -16.08
C SER A 112 15.16 46.71 -14.79
N ALA A 113 14.54 46.07 -13.80
CA ALA A 113 14.26 46.62 -12.47
C ALA A 113 14.42 45.54 -11.39
N PRO A 114 14.53 45.92 -10.10
CA PRO A 114 14.55 44.95 -9.00
C PRO A 114 13.30 44.08 -8.99
N TYR A 115 13.48 42.81 -8.67
CA TYR A 115 12.41 41.80 -8.59
C TYR A 115 12.57 41.05 -7.27
N SER A 116 11.56 41.17 -6.39
CA SER A 116 11.61 40.78 -4.98
C SER A 116 11.56 39.27 -4.71
N GLY A 117 11.72 38.44 -5.75
CA GLY A 117 11.54 37.00 -5.66
C GLY A 117 10.13 36.58 -6.06
N GLY A 118 10.03 35.55 -6.89
CA GLY A 118 8.77 34.95 -7.33
C GLY A 118 8.98 34.05 -8.54
N ASP A 119 8.02 33.17 -8.81
CA ASP A 119 8.00 32.45 -10.08
C ASP A 119 7.74 33.43 -11.22
N LEU A 120 8.61 33.44 -12.23
CA LEU A 120 8.27 34.03 -13.52
C LEU A 120 7.05 33.29 -14.05
N PRO A 121 6.05 34.00 -14.60
CA PRO A 121 4.85 33.36 -15.10
C PRO A 121 5.11 32.74 -16.47
N LEU A 122 5.96 31.73 -16.50
CA LEU A 122 6.29 30.95 -17.68
C LEU A 122 5.08 30.13 -18.11
N VAL A 123 4.89 30.04 -19.42
CA VAL A 123 3.91 29.19 -20.07
C VAL A 123 4.62 28.39 -21.16
N PHE A 124 4.30 27.11 -21.25
CA PHE A 124 4.79 26.21 -22.30
C PHE A 124 3.63 25.92 -23.23
N ASP A 125 3.62 26.65 -24.34
CA ASP A 125 2.44 26.83 -25.17
C ASP A 125 2.67 26.23 -26.55
N CYS A 126 1.65 25.59 -27.11
CA CYS A 126 1.61 25.08 -28.48
C CYS A 126 0.22 25.41 -29.05
N ASP A 127 0.14 25.84 -30.32
CA ASP A 127 -1.06 26.48 -30.87
C ASP A 127 -2.31 25.58 -30.94
N ASN A 128 -2.13 24.25 -30.93
CA ASN A 128 -3.20 23.27 -31.12
C ASN A 128 -3.49 22.41 -29.89
N THR A 129 -3.03 22.80 -28.71
CA THR A 129 -3.29 22.12 -27.43
C THR A 129 -3.35 23.14 -26.30
N ASP A 130 -3.95 22.76 -25.18
CA ASP A 130 -3.79 23.52 -23.95
C ASP A 130 -2.30 23.56 -23.53
N PRO A 131 -1.84 24.68 -22.93
CA PRO A 131 -0.48 24.80 -22.41
C PRO A 131 -0.18 23.77 -21.32
N ALA A 132 1.11 23.46 -21.13
CA ALA A 132 1.51 22.57 -20.04
C ALA A 132 1.08 23.14 -18.68
N PRO A 133 0.39 22.37 -17.83
CA PRO A 133 0.04 22.80 -16.49
C PRO A 133 1.28 23.20 -15.69
N VAL A 134 1.20 24.30 -14.94
CA VAL A 134 2.31 24.77 -14.11
C VAL A 134 2.34 23.94 -12.82
N LYS A 135 3.47 23.26 -12.60
CA LYS A 135 3.80 22.48 -11.40
C LYS A 135 5.03 23.12 -10.74
N ALA A 136 4.83 23.64 -9.53
CA ALA A 136 5.86 24.35 -8.77
C ALA A 136 7.10 23.47 -8.57
N GLY A 137 8.28 24.00 -8.88
CA GLY A 137 9.55 23.27 -8.74
C GLY A 137 9.80 22.17 -9.78
N VAL A 138 8.88 21.98 -10.74
CA VAL A 138 9.05 21.12 -11.92
C VAL A 138 9.26 21.98 -13.17
N ASN A 139 8.28 22.83 -13.51
CA ASN A 139 8.34 23.72 -14.67
C ASN A 139 8.11 25.19 -14.32
N SER A 140 8.03 25.52 -13.03
CA SER A 140 8.16 26.89 -12.54
C SER A 140 9.62 27.33 -12.49
N PHE A 141 9.85 28.64 -12.57
CA PHE A 141 11.18 29.22 -12.51
C PHE A 141 11.19 30.42 -11.58
N TRP A 142 11.82 30.28 -10.43
CA TRP A 142 11.91 31.35 -9.46
C TRP A 142 13.04 32.32 -9.83
N LEU A 143 12.71 33.59 -9.99
CA LEU A 143 13.69 34.64 -10.23
C LEU A 143 13.77 35.59 -9.04
N SER A 144 14.97 36.06 -8.71
CA SER A 144 15.16 37.32 -7.98
C SER A 144 16.15 38.21 -8.70
N ALA A 145 15.95 39.53 -8.60
CA ALA A 145 16.85 40.52 -9.19
C ALA A 145 17.11 41.67 -8.20
N SER A 146 18.38 41.94 -7.89
CA SER A 146 18.78 43.02 -6.98
C SER A 146 19.67 44.04 -7.67
N THR A 147 19.68 45.30 -7.18
CA THR A 147 20.67 46.30 -7.62
C THR A 147 22.08 46.02 -7.07
N THR A 148 22.18 45.20 -6.02
CA THR A 148 23.44 44.77 -5.42
C THR A 148 23.78 43.34 -5.85
N ALA A 149 25.02 43.10 -6.24
CA ALA A 149 25.50 41.74 -6.51
C ALA A 149 25.38 40.87 -5.25
N GLY A 150 24.71 39.72 -5.39
CA GLY A 150 24.64 38.64 -4.39
C GLY A 150 25.09 37.33 -5.02
N ALA A 151 25.00 36.23 -4.28
CA ALA A 151 25.22 34.91 -4.86
C ALA A 151 24.13 34.57 -5.90
N ASP A 152 24.55 33.93 -6.99
CA ASP A 152 23.67 33.35 -8.00
C ASP A 152 24.07 31.90 -8.17
N ILE A 153 23.29 30.99 -7.61
CA ILE A 153 23.63 29.57 -7.50
C ILE A 153 22.91 28.79 -8.58
N VAL A 154 23.68 28.29 -9.54
CA VAL A 154 23.21 27.30 -10.51
C VAL A 154 23.37 25.93 -9.86
N ALA A 155 22.25 25.28 -9.53
CA ALA A 155 22.20 23.96 -8.90
C ALA A 155 21.65 22.90 -9.85
N ILE A 156 22.26 21.71 -9.83
CA ILE A 156 21.84 20.55 -10.62
C ILE A 156 21.87 19.32 -9.71
N SER A 157 20.81 18.52 -9.73
CA SER A 157 20.73 17.23 -9.04
C SER A 157 21.01 16.06 -9.98
N ASP A 158 21.59 15.00 -9.42
CA ASP A 158 21.75 13.70 -10.05
C ASP A 158 21.38 12.61 -9.04
N THR A 159 20.50 11.70 -9.42
CA THR A 159 20.01 10.60 -8.58
C THR A 159 20.86 9.34 -8.74
N GLY A 160 21.78 9.31 -9.72
CA GLY A 160 22.61 8.15 -10.03
C GLY A 160 21.78 6.95 -10.50
N ALA A 161 22.46 5.91 -11.00
CA ALA A 161 21.86 4.58 -11.10
C ALA A 161 22.03 3.92 -9.72
N ALA A 162 20.96 3.78 -8.96
CA ALA A 162 21.00 2.91 -7.78
C ALA A 162 21.43 1.51 -8.25
N VAL A 163 22.46 0.96 -7.61
CA VAL A 163 23.10 -0.29 -8.05
C VAL A 163 22.04 -1.41 -8.06
N GLY A 164 21.66 -1.88 -9.26
CA GLY A 164 20.82 -3.07 -9.43
C GLY A 164 19.32 -2.83 -9.60
N LEU A 165 18.85 -1.58 -9.63
CA LEU A 165 17.45 -1.25 -9.94
C LEU A 165 17.42 -0.41 -11.21
N ASN A 166 16.42 -0.62 -12.08
CA ASN A 166 16.13 0.20 -13.27
C ASN A 166 15.74 1.63 -12.87
N SER A 167 16.68 2.34 -12.27
CA SER A 167 16.46 3.59 -11.54
C SER A 167 16.14 4.70 -12.52
N LEU A 168 15.03 5.39 -12.26
CA LEU A 168 14.52 6.47 -13.09
C LEU A 168 15.36 7.75 -12.86
N PRO A 169 16.05 8.29 -13.87
CA PRO A 169 16.75 9.56 -13.72
C PRO A 169 15.86 10.70 -13.18
N GLY A 170 16.35 11.45 -12.21
CA GLY A 170 15.60 12.55 -11.58
C GLY A 170 14.60 12.10 -10.51
N VAL A 171 14.55 10.79 -10.21
CA VAL A 171 13.76 10.19 -9.12
C VAL A 171 14.72 9.60 -8.08
N VAL A 172 14.55 9.97 -6.81
CA VAL A 172 15.19 9.25 -5.71
C VAL A 172 14.25 8.13 -5.24
N GLU A 173 14.76 6.92 -5.26
CA GLU A 173 14.04 5.73 -4.83
C GLU A 173 14.49 5.36 -3.42
N THR A 174 13.52 5.19 -2.54
CA THR A 174 13.69 4.54 -1.24
C THR A 174 13.15 3.12 -1.34
N ILE A 175 13.65 2.20 -0.51
CA ILE A 175 13.04 0.86 -0.37
C ILE A 175 12.32 0.85 0.97
N ASP A 176 11.05 0.46 0.99
CA ASP A 176 10.14 0.52 2.15
C ASP A 176 10.76 0.06 3.50
N ARG A 177 11.62 -0.95 3.52
CA ARG A 177 12.33 -1.41 4.74
C ARG A 177 13.77 -0.96 4.91
N GLN A 178 14.50 -0.73 3.82
CA GLN A 178 15.87 -0.21 3.93
C GLN A 178 15.88 1.30 4.18
N LYS A 179 14.78 1.99 3.84
CA LYS A 179 14.48 3.41 4.05
C LYS A 179 15.60 4.37 3.67
N ASN A 180 16.47 3.97 2.76
CA ASN A 180 17.63 4.75 2.35
C ASN A 180 17.54 5.03 0.87
N GLY A 181 17.34 6.30 0.52
CA GLY A 181 17.57 6.83 -0.82
C GLY A 181 18.69 7.86 -0.76
N ALA A 182 19.40 8.08 -1.87
CA ALA A 182 20.39 9.14 -1.93
C ALA A 182 20.45 9.80 -3.31
N PHE A 183 20.79 11.08 -3.33
CA PHE A 183 21.09 11.81 -4.55
C PHE A 183 22.12 12.90 -4.27
N VAL A 184 22.77 13.39 -5.32
CA VAL A 184 23.80 14.42 -5.21
C VAL A 184 23.34 15.71 -5.85
N VAL A 185 23.82 16.84 -5.33
CA VAL A 185 23.62 18.16 -5.91
C VAL A 185 24.98 18.80 -6.15
N ALA A 186 25.23 19.19 -7.39
CA ALA A 186 26.39 19.99 -7.78
C ALA A 186 25.94 21.44 -7.99
N ILE A 187 26.77 22.39 -7.54
CA ILE A 187 26.49 23.81 -7.70
C ILE A 187 27.67 24.58 -8.31
N SER A 188 27.35 25.71 -8.94
CA SER A 188 28.28 26.74 -9.34
C SER A 188 27.75 28.11 -8.92
N ASN A 189 28.56 28.90 -8.22
CA ASN A 189 28.23 30.30 -7.95
C ASN A 189 28.68 31.19 -9.10
N VAL A 190 27.73 31.72 -9.87
CA VAL A 190 28.02 32.65 -10.98
C VAL A 190 27.86 34.12 -10.57
N GLY A 191 27.49 34.38 -9.32
CA GLY A 191 27.37 35.72 -8.73
C GLY A 191 28.55 36.09 -7.82
N ALA A 192 28.27 36.94 -6.83
CA ALA A 192 29.24 37.36 -5.82
C ALA A 192 29.49 36.28 -4.77
N ALA A 193 30.62 36.37 -4.07
CA ALA A 193 30.92 35.49 -2.94
C ALA A 193 29.90 35.68 -1.81
N ALA A 194 29.48 34.59 -1.18
CA ALA A 194 28.46 34.62 -0.12
C ALA A 194 28.65 33.49 0.91
N ASN A 195 28.00 33.68 2.06
CA ASN A 195 27.73 32.62 3.02
C ASN A 195 26.30 32.14 2.80
N LEU A 196 26.15 30.84 2.58
CA LEU A 196 24.87 30.23 2.24
C LEU A 196 24.46 29.21 3.29
N THR A 197 23.16 29.12 3.52
CA THR A 197 22.52 28.00 4.19
C THR A 197 21.82 27.14 3.14
N VAL A 198 22.15 25.85 3.11
CA VAL A 198 21.53 24.87 2.21
C VAL A 198 20.49 24.08 2.98
N ARG A 199 19.25 24.06 2.51
CA ARG A 199 18.12 23.38 3.17
C ARG A 199 17.37 22.48 2.18
N PRO A 200 17.24 21.18 2.44
CA PRO A 200 16.25 20.37 1.76
C PRO A 200 14.84 20.69 2.27
N ALA A 201 13.84 20.56 1.42
CA ALA A 201 12.43 20.67 1.77
C ALA A 201 11.61 19.69 0.94
N VAL A 202 10.57 19.12 1.54
CA VAL A 202 9.66 18.16 0.90
C VAL A 202 8.40 18.86 0.39
N SER A 203 7.82 18.32 -0.67
CA SER A 203 6.53 18.72 -1.23
C SER A 203 5.72 17.46 -1.55
N PRO A 204 4.41 17.43 -1.26
CA PRO A 204 3.66 18.43 -0.50
C PRO A 204 4.06 18.48 0.98
N ASP A 205 3.65 19.53 1.70
CA ASP A 205 3.81 19.60 3.15
C ASP A 205 3.13 18.38 3.79
N GLY A 206 3.87 17.62 4.61
CA GLY A 206 3.38 16.38 5.22
C GLY A 206 3.84 15.09 4.54
N LEU A 207 4.58 15.16 3.43
CA LEU A 207 5.28 13.99 2.89
C LEU A 207 6.20 13.41 3.97
N THR A 208 6.09 12.10 4.25
CA THR A 208 6.69 11.48 5.44
C THR A 208 8.20 11.24 5.35
N VAL A 209 8.84 11.65 4.26
CA VAL A 209 10.28 11.45 4.06
C VAL A 209 11.10 12.54 4.75
N THR A 210 12.21 12.15 5.38
CA THR A 210 13.09 13.09 6.08
C THR A 210 14.44 13.21 5.35
N PRO A 211 14.66 14.27 4.55
CA PRO A 211 15.94 14.47 3.88
C PRO A 211 17.01 15.02 4.83
N ARG A 212 18.22 14.43 4.77
CA ARG A 212 19.42 14.89 5.48
C ARG A 212 20.50 15.24 4.46
N ILE A 213 21.27 16.29 4.70
CA ILE A 213 22.25 16.82 3.74
C ILE A 213 23.65 16.94 4.35
N CYS A 214 24.69 16.67 3.56
CA CYS A 214 26.08 16.97 3.88
C CYS A 214 26.77 17.65 2.68
N GLN A 215 27.73 18.54 2.93
CA GLN A 215 28.66 18.97 1.88
C GLN A 215 29.63 17.83 1.58
N THR A 216 29.92 17.59 0.30
CA THR A 216 30.83 16.53 -0.12
C THR A 216 32.14 17.06 -0.67
N ASN A 217 33.18 16.23 -0.60
CA ASN A 217 34.41 16.45 -1.34
C ASN A 217 34.14 16.20 -2.83
N THR A 218 34.39 17.18 -3.68
CA THR A 218 34.08 17.13 -5.12
C THR A 218 34.88 16.08 -5.90
N ALA A 219 35.99 15.56 -5.34
CA ALA A 219 36.79 14.52 -5.97
C ALA A 219 36.39 13.10 -5.54
N THR A 220 35.89 12.91 -4.31
CA THR A 220 35.61 11.58 -3.75
C THR A 220 34.12 11.31 -3.50
N GLY A 221 33.27 12.34 -3.52
CA GLY A 221 31.85 12.24 -3.18
C GLY A 221 31.57 12.02 -1.68
N THR A 222 32.60 11.91 -0.84
CA THR A 222 32.43 11.65 0.60
C THR A 222 31.97 12.89 1.35
N CYS A 223 31.02 12.72 2.27
CA CYS A 223 30.62 13.79 3.20
C CYS A 223 31.82 14.35 3.97
N LEU A 224 31.95 15.67 4.01
CA LEU A 224 32.97 16.38 4.80
C LEU A 224 32.60 16.41 6.30
N SER A 225 31.32 16.27 6.61
CA SER A 225 30.75 16.20 7.96
C SER A 225 29.52 15.28 7.96
N PRO A 226 29.07 14.75 9.10
CA PRO A 226 27.81 14.00 9.17
C PRO A 226 26.63 14.80 8.60
N ALA A 227 25.66 14.09 8.01
CA ALA A 227 24.49 14.73 7.40
C ALA A 227 23.56 15.35 8.46
N THR A 228 23.05 16.55 8.18
CA THR A 228 22.22 17.39 9.06
C THR A 228 21.00 17.90 8.30
N ASP A 229 20.08 18.62 8.97
CA ASP A 229 18.88 19.17 8.32
C ASP A 229 19.20 20.41 7.46
N SER A 230 20.38 21.00 7.65
CA SER A 230 20.90 22.09 6.85
C SER A 230 22.41 22.17 6.95
N VAL A 231 23.06 22.76 5.95
CA VAL A 231 24.51 22.99 5.92
C VAL A 231 24.79 24.46 5.66
N ASP A 232 25.57 25.08 6.54
CA ASP A 232 26.13 26.41 6.30
C ASP A 232 27.52 26.29 5.67
N PHE A 233 27.76 27.01 4.58
CA PHE A 233 29.07 27.04 3.94
C PHE A 233 29.31 28.34 3.17
N SER A 234 30.59 28.68 2.96
CA SER A 234 31.00 29.84 2.17
C SER A 234 31.39 29.40 0.75
N ILE A 235 30.99 30.18 -0.26
CA ILE A 235 31.38 29.94 -1.64
C ILE A 235 31.82 31.25 -2.31
N GLY A 236 33.00 31.22 -2.94
CA GLY A 236 33.51 32.34 -3.73
C GLY A 236 32.80 32.49 -5.07
N ALA A 237 32.97 33.65 -5.70
CA ALA A 237 32.54 33.85 -7.08
C ALA A 237 33.24 32.85 -8.02
N ASN A 238 32.49 32.27 -8.96
CA ASN A 238 32.93 31.24 -9.91
C ASN A 238 33.46 29.93 -9.28
N GLN A 239 33.20 29.69 -8.00
CA GLN A 239 33.52 28.42 -7.36
C GLN A 239 32.39 27.40 -7.50
N THR A 240 32.75 26.12 -7.35
CA THR A 240 31.82 24.99 -7.36
C THR A 240 31.86 24.27 -6.01
N ALA A 241 30.74 23.65 -5.64
CA ALA A 241 30.65 22.74 -4.51
C ALA A 241 29.69 21.59 -4.83
N SER A 242 29.72 20.54 -4.01
CA SER A 242 28.81 19.41 -4.12
C SER A 242 28.25 19.03 -2.76
N PHE A 243 27.06 18.42 -2.79
CA PHE A 243 26.31 17.96 -1.62
C PHE A 243 25.78 16.56 -1.89
N ALA A 244 25.68 15.74 -0.85
CA ALA A 244 24.93 14.49 -0.87
C ALA A 244 23.71 14.66 0.04
N LEU A 245 22.59 14.16 -0.44
CA LEU A 245 21.33 14.11 0.28
C LEU A 245 20.95 12.66 0.49
N PHE A 246 20.49 12.37 1.69
CA PHE A 246 20.04 11.06 2.14
C PHE A 246 18.58 11.19 2.54
N VAL A 247 17.73 10.41 1.90
CA VAL A 247 16.32 10.30 2.25
C VAL A 247 16.20 9.18 3.25
N VAL A 248 15.87 9.53 4.49
CA VAL A 248 15.67 8.58 5.59
C VAL A 248 14.24 8.65 6.09
N ASP A 249 13.74 7.50 6.56
CA ASP A 249 12.48 7.35 7.28
C ASP A 249 11.21 7.79 6.53
N GLY A 250 10.07 7.23 6.91
CA GLY A 250 8.76 7.58 6.35
C GLY A 250 7.82 6.40 6.10
N LEU A 251 6.55 6.71 5.83
CA LEU A 251 5.62 5.82 5.14
C LEU A 251 6.02 5.74 3.66
N PRO A 252 5.61 4.68 2.95
CA PRO A 252 5.81 4.59 1.50
C PRO A 252 5.28 5.81 0.76
N VAL A 253 6.09 6.32 -0.18
CA VAL A 253 5.74 7.42 -1.07
C VAL A 253 5.30 6.86 -2.41
N SER A 254 4.07 7.16 -2.83
CA SER A 254 3.57 6.85 -4.17
C SER A 254 4.38 7.59 -5.24
N PHE A 255 4.45 7.02 -6.45
CA PHE A 255 5.17 7.66 -7.55
C PHE A 255 4.30 8.74 -8.21
N GLU A 256 4.23 9.91 -7.57
CA GLU A 256 3.63 11.14 -8.11
C GLU A 256 4.72 12.17 -8.42
N PRO A 257 5.53 11.96 -9.45
CA PRO A 257 6.74 12.76 -9.68
C PRO A 257 6.49 14.25 -9.94
N GLY A 258 5.26 14.65 -10.28
CA GLY A 258 4.86 16.05 -10.37
C GLY A 258 4.72 16.75 -9.02
N ASP A 259 4.37 16.00 -7.97
CA ASP A 259 3.95 16.54 -6.68
C ASP A 259 4.88 16.08 -5.53
N ASN A 260 5.19 14.78 -5.45
CA ASN A 260 6.06 14.17 -4.44
C ASN A 260 7.54 14.44 -4.75
N ARG A 261 8.08 15.52 -4.19
CA ARG A 261 9.43 16.01 -4.51
C ARG A 261 10.24 16.42 -3.30
N ILE A 262 11.56 16.34 -3.44
CA ILE A 262 12.54 16.90 -2.51
C ILE A 262 13.26 18.03 -3.24
N SER A 263 13.05 19.24 -2.77
CA SER A 263 13.75 20.44 -3.23
C SER A 263 14.98 20.72 -2.37
N VAL A 264 16.01 21.32 -2.96
CA VAL A 264 17.21 21.80 -2.25
C VAL A 264 17.35 23.28 -2.52
N ARG A 265 17.29 24.09 -1.46
CA ARG A 265 17.32 25.55 -1.50
C ARG A 265 18.65 26.07 -0.98
N PHE A 266 19.23 27.02 -1.70
CA PHE A 266 20.46 27.71 -1.32
C PHE A 266 20.09 29.15 -0.94
N GLU A 267 20.29 29.54 0.31
CA GLU A 267 19.77 30.79 0.85
C GLU A 267 20.87 31.68 1.43
N GLU A 268 20.82 32.98 1.14
CA GLU A 268 21.68 34.01 1.72
C GLU A 268 20.83 34.93 2.59
N GLY A 269 21.02 34.89 3.91
CA GLY A 269 20.20 35.67 4.84
C GLY A 269 18.69 35.38 4.72
N GLY A 270 18.33 34.15 4.33
CA GLY A 270 16.95 33.71 4.09
C GLY A 270 16.41 34.00 2.68
N ALA A 271 17.14 34.72 1.82
CA ALA A 271 16.75 34.94 0.44
C ALA A 271 17.23 33.79 -0.47
N LEU A 272 16.34 33.24 -1.30
CA LEU A 272 16.69 32.17 -2.23
C LEU A 272 17.68 32.66 -3.29
N ARG A 273 18.83 31.97 -3.40
CA ARG A 273 19.91 32.24 -4.36
C ARG A 273 20.06 31.16 -5.42
N GLY A 274 19.47 30.00 -5.21
CA GLY A 274 19.42 28.90 -6.17
C GLY A 274 18.63 27.71 -5.63
N SER A 275 18.19 26.85 -6.53
CA SER A 275 17.44 25.65 -6.18
C SER A 275 17.50 24.58 -7.25
N THR A 276 17.30 23.33 -6.82
CA THR A 276 17.00 22.17 -7.68
C THR A 276 15.98 21.28 -6.97
N SER A 277 15.40 20.31 -7.67
CA SER A 277 14.49 19.31 -7.07
C SER A 277 14.64 17.95 -7.73
N VAL A 278 14.29 16.89 -7.01
CA VAL A 278 14.11 15.52 -7.53
C VAL A 278 12.73 15.00 -7.11
N ALA A 279 12.12 14.15 -7.93
CA ALA A 279 10.96 13.37 -7.50
C ALA A 279 11.41 12.30 -6.48
N VAL A 280 10.50 11.84 -5.64
CA VAL A 280 10.75 10.76 -4.69
C VAL A 280 9.67 9.70 -4.77
N ARG A 281 10.06 8.42 -4.69
CA ARG A 281 9.15 7.28 -4.52
C ARG A 281 9.71 6.25 -3.55
N THR A 282 8.84 5.39 -3.05
CA THR A 282 9.22 4.17 -2.32
C THR A 282 8.92 2.95 -3.16
N LEU A 283 9.94 2.17 -3.46
CA LEU A 283 9.82 0.82 -3.98
C LEU A 283 9.49 -0.12 -2.82
N MET A 284 8.53 -1.00 -3.05
CA MET A 284 8.23 -2.09 -2.14
C MET A 284 9.28 -3.18 -2.32
N SER A 285 9.71 -3.81 -1.23
CA SER A 285 10.69 -4.91 -1.33
C SER A 285 10.10 -6.14 -2.04
N ALA A 286 10.96 -6.96 -2.62
CA ALA A 286 10.60 -8.31 -3.07
C ALA A 286 10.37 -9.23 -1.84
N PRO A 287 9.55 -10.29 -1.95
CA PRO A 287 9.34 -11.23 -0.86
C PRO A 287 10.62 -12.04 -0.58
N VAL A 288 10.89 -12.32 0.69
CA VAL A 288 11.92 -13.25 1.15
C VAL A 288 11.29 -14.61 1.35
N LEU A 289 11.52 -15.50 0.38
CA LEU A 289 11.04 -16.87 0.43
C LEU A 289 12.12 -17.81 0.96
N PRO A 290 11.76 -18.85 1.74
CA PRO A 290 12.72 -19.81 2.25
C PRO A 290 13.35 -20.60 1.10
N GLU A 291 14.63 -20.97 1.26
CA GLU A 291 15.34 -21.82 0.29
C GLU A 291 14.64 -23.16 0.06
N ILE A 292 14.05 -23.71 1.14
CA ILE A 292 13.17 -24.87 1.08
C ILE A 292 11.72 -24.37 1.12
N PRO A 293 10.95 -24.50 0.03
CA PRO A 293 9.57 -24.06 0.00
C PRO A 293 8.72 -24.76 1.05
N TYR A 294 7.77 -24.01 1.60
CA TYR A 294 6.81 -24.55 2.55
C TYR A 294 5.78 -25.46 1.88
N THR A 295 5.25 -26.36 2.69
CA THR A 295 4.21 -27.31 2.29
C THR A 295 2.83 -26.80 2.64
N TYR A 296 1.95 -26.78 1.63
CA TYR A 296 0.55 -26.37 1.69
C TYR A 296 -0.41 -27.42 1.10
N SER A 297 0.06 -28.26 0.16
CA SER A 297 -0.80 -29.22 -0.53
C SER A 297 -1.25 -30.36 0.38
N ASP A 298 -2.47 -30.84 0.19
CA ASP A 298 -3.02 -31.93 1.02
C ASP A 298 -2.22 -33.23 0.89
N SER A 299 -1.70 -33.52 -0.31
CA SER A 299 -0.89 -34.74 -0.53
C SER A 299 0.40 -34.75 0.27
N ASP A 300 0.87 -33.56 0.67
CA ASP A 300 2.11 -33.38 1.39
C ASP A 300 1.86 -33.05 2.89
N MET A 301 0.61 -32.79 3.28
CA MET A 301 0.21 -32.52 4.67
C MET A 301 -0.34 -33.77 5.35
N ASP A 302 0.10 -34.02 6.58
CA ASP A 302 -0.46 -35.07 7.44
C ASP A 302 -1.70 -34.54 8.19
N LEU A 303 -2.79 -34.30 7.45
CA LEU A 303 -4.04 -33.83 8.04
C LEU A 303 -4.66 -34.94 8.91
N PRO A 304 -5.23 -34.63 10.09
CA PRO A 304 -5.96 -35.63 10.86
C PRO A 304 -7.13 -36.29 10.09
N ASP A 305 -7.47 -37.53 10.46
CA ASP A 305 -8.50 -38.32 9.76
C ASP A 305 -9.85 -37.60 9.61
N TYR A 306 -10.26 -36.80 10.59
CA TYR A 306 -11.52 -36.08 10.53
C TYR A 306 -11.56 -34.96 9.48
N TYR A 307 -10.41 -34.50 8.98
CA TYR A 307 -10.32 -33.61 7.81
C TYR A 307 -10.30 -34.38 6.49
N GLN A 308 -9.82 -35.63 6.51
CA GLN A 308 -9.78 -36.48 5.32
C GLN A 308 -11.10 -37.22 5.08
N ASN A 309 -11.85 -37.49 6.15
CA ASN A 309 -13.06 -38.30 6.16
C ASN A 309 -14.17 -37.67 7.01
N GLY A 310 -15.42 -37.98 6.66
CA GLY A 310 -16.58 -37.61 7.48
C GLY A 310 -17.05 -36.16 7.31
N PRO A 311 -17.71 -35.56 8.32
CA PRO A 311 -18.41 -34.30 8.17
C PRO A 311 -17.56 -33.07 7.83
N VAL A 312 -16.29 -33.00 8.30
CA VAL A 312 -15.44 -31.85 7.95
C VAL A 312 -14.99 -31.96 6.50
N ALA A 313 -14.54 -33.15 6.07
CA ALA A 313 -14.21 -33.41 4.66
C ALA A 313 -15.40 -33.12 3.72
N GLY A 314 -16.61 -33.48 4.15
CA GLY A 314 -17.85 -33.18 3.40
C GLY A 314 -18.21 -31.70 3.31
N ALA A 315 -17.54 -30.83 4.08
CA ALA A 315 -17.70 -29.38 4.03
C ALA A 315 -16.56 -28.68 3.27
N ASP A 316 -15.62 -29.41 2.69
CA ASP A 316 -14.54 -28.82 1.90
C ASP A 316 -15.09 -28.13 0.64
N ASN A 317 -14.84 -26.83 0.53
CA ASN A 317 -15.27 -26.00 -0.59
C ASN A 317 -14.19 -25.81 -1.69
N THR A 318 -13.13 -26.61 -1.67
CA THR A 318 -12.08 -26.57 -2.70
C THR A 318 -12.63 -27.04 -4.05
N PRO A 319 -12.62 -26.19 -5.09
CA PRO A 319 -13.14 -26.58 -6.40
C PRO A 319 -12.15 -27.51 -7.13
N ILE A 320 -12.70 -28.34 -8.01
CA ILE A 320 -11.93 -29.37 -8.76
C ILE A 320 -10.88 -28.76 -9.71
N ASP A 321 -11.05 -27.51 -10.12
CA ASP A 321 -10.17 -26.80 -11.05
C ASP A 321 -9.24 -25.79 -10.34
N ASN A 322 -9.24 -25.72 -9.00
CA ASN A 322 -8.32 -24.89 -8.22
C ASN A 322 -7.92 -25.56 -6.90
N HIS A 323 -7.31 -26.75 -6.99
CA HIS A 323 -6.73 -27.45 -5.85
C HIS A 323 -5.58 -26.68 -5.21
N ILE A 324 -5.37 -26.88 -3.91
CA ILE A 324 -4.24 -26.31 -3.19
C ILE A 324 -2.94 -26.97 -3.65
N THR A 325 -2.06 -26.19 -4.25
CA THR A 325 -0.70 -26.61 -4.61
C THR A 325 0.32 -25.80 -3.82
N ASN A 326 1.51 -26.35 -3.55
CA ASN A 326 2.58 -25.60 -2.90
C ASN A 326 2.92 -24.30 -3.65
N PRO A 327 3.20 -24.30 -4.98
CA PRO A 327 3.53 -23.07 -5.68
C PRO A 327 2.35 -22.08 -5.78
N GLY A 328 1.12 -22.56 -5.97
CA GLY A 328 -0.05 -21.68 -6.01
C GLY A 328 -0.37 -21.02 -4.67
N ALA A 329 -0.22 -21.75 -3.55
CA ALA A 329 -0.35 -21.19 -2.21
C ALA A 329 0.81 -20.25 -1.85
N VAL A 330 2.04 -20.49 -2.32
CA VAL A 330 3.16 -19.54 -2.17
C VAL A 330 2.88 -18.24 -2.91
N LEU A 331 2.44 -18.29 -4.17
CA LEU A 331 2.02 -17.10 -4.90
C LEU A 331 0.86 -16.39 -4.19
N GLY A 332 -0.14 -17.14 -3.72
CA GLY A 332 -1.25 -16.62 -2.95
C GLY A 332 -0.84 -15.92 -1.66
N ARG A 333 0.14 -16.48 -0.94
CA ARG A 333 0.73 -15.86 0.25
C ARG A 333 1.40 -14.54 -0.09
N VAL A 334 2.22 -14.51 -1.14
CA VAL A 334 2.86 -13.26 -1.58
C VAL A 334 1.81 -12.21 -1.89
N LEU A 335 0.79 -12.53 -2.70
CA LEU A 335 -0.31 -11.61 -3.01
C LEU A 335 -1.09 -11.16 -1.76
N PHE A 336 -1.37 -12.06 -0.82
CA PHE A 336 -2.13 -11.77 0.40
C PHE A 336 -1.46 -10.69 1.28
N TYR A 337 -0.13 -10.65 1.28
CA TYR A 337 0.67 -9.69 2.05
C TYR A 337 1.09 -8.47 1.24
N ASP A 338 1.01 -8.50 -0.10
CA ASP A 338 1.54 -7.45 -0.96
C ASP A 338 0.65 -6.19 -0.93
N ARG A 339 1.20 -5.11 -0.36
CA ARG A 339 0.51 -3.81 -0.27
C ARG A 339 0.36 -3.12 -1.62
N ARG A 340 1.10 -3.53 -2.66
CA ARG A 340 0.95 -2.98 -4.02
C ARG A 340 -0.47 -3.11 -4.57
N LEU A 341 -1.25 -4.04 -4.01
CA LEU A 341 -2.66 -4.26 -4.34
C LEU A 341 -3.61 -3.21 -3.74
N SER A 342 -3.13 -2.18 -3.03
CA SER A 342 -3.94 -1.01 -2.66
C SER A 342 -3.51 0.26 -3.37
N ALA A 343 -4.45 1.18 -3.58
CA ALA A 343 -4.27 2.40 -4.38
C ALA A 343 -3.02 3.20 -4.00
N ASN A 344 -2.74 3.33 -2.70
CA ASN A 344 -1.59 4.06 -2.15
C ASN A 344 -0.51 3.18 -1.51
N ASN A 345 -0.53 1.86 -1.76
CA ASN A 345 0.45 0.90 -1.25
C ASN A 345 0.56 0.78 0.28
N THR A 346 -0.52 1.02 1.04
CA THR A 346 -0.53 0.94 2.50
C THR A 346 -1.25 -0.28 3.07
N THR A 347 -2.13 -0.91 2.28
CA THR A 347 -3.06 -1.95 2.75
C THR A 347 -2.90 -3.23 1.95
N SER A 348 -2.89 -4.37 2.64
CA SER A 348 -2.99 -5.71 2.03
C SER A 348 -4.06 -6.52 2.76
N CYS A 349 -4.35 -7.74 2.31
CA CYS A 349 -5.30 -8.62 3.01
C CYS A 349 -4.88 -8.83 4.47
N ALA A 350 -3.57 -8.97 4.70
CA ALA A 350 -2.99 -9.15 6.03
C ALA A 350 -3.13 -7.94 6.97
N THR A 351 -3.41 -6.73 6.47
CA THR A 351 -3.69 -5.56 7.32
C THR A 351 -4.92 -5.81 8.18
N CYS A 352 -5.97 -6.42 7.61
CA CYS A 352 -7.25 -6.66 8.28
C CYS A 352 -7.38 -8.12 8.77
N HIS A 353 -6.62 -9.05 8.19
CA HIS A 353 -6.63 -10.47 8.55
C HIS A 353 -5.30 -10.86 9.19
N THR A 354 -5.12 -10.49 10.46
CA THR A 354 -3.83 -10.65 11.15
C THR A 354 -3.63 -12.07 11.68
N GLN A 355 -2.48 -12.70 11.40
CA GLN A 355 -2.21 -14.08 11.80
C GLN A 355 -2.37 -14.30 13.31
N ALA A 356 -1.91 -13.36 14.14
CA ALA A 356 -1.89 -13.48 15.60
C ALA A 356 -3.29 -13.58 16.24
N THR A 357 -4.35 -13.14 15.55
CA THR A 357 -5.75 -13.24 16.01
C THR A 357 -6.53 -14.34 15.26
N GLY A 358 -5.83 -15.27 14.61
CA GLY A 358 -6.44 -16.31 13.78
C GLY A 358 -6.94 -15.80 12.43
N PHE A 359 -6.24 -14.80 11.86
CA PHE A 359 -6.58 -14.09 10.63
C PHE A 359 -7.88 -13.27 10.73
N SER A 360 -8.14 -12.66 11.90
CA SER A 360 -9.22 -11.70 12.13
C SER A 360 -8.64 -10.29 12.28
N ASP A 361 -9.49 -9.27 12.28
CA ASP A 361 -9.03 -7.91 12.58
C ASP A 361 -8.84 -7.71 14.10
N PRO A 362 -7.75 -7.08 14.57
CA PRO A 362 -7.68 -6.60 15.93
C PRO A 362 -8.61 -5.41 16.23
N LEU A 363 -9.09 -4.68 15.22
CA LEU A 363 -10.00 -3.53 15.32
C LEU A 363 -11.48 -3.96 15.23
N GLU A 364 -12.38 -3.15 15.77
CA GLU A 364 -13.83 -3.35 15.64
C GLU A 364 -14.25 -3.37 14.17
N ARG A 365 -13.80 -2.37 13.41
CA ARG A 365 -13.97 -2.25 11.96
C ARG A 365 -12.61 -1.98 11.33
N SER A 366 -12.39 -2.58 10.17
CA SER A 366 -11.13 -2.49 9.45
C SER A 366 -10.95 -1.08 8.88
N GLU A 367 -9.75 -0.53 9.02
CA GLU A 367 -9.36 0.73 8.38
C GLU A 367 -8.70 0.41 7.02
N GLY A 368 -9.29 0.92 5.95
CA GLY A 368 -8.77 0.72 4.59
C GLY A 368 -7.74 1.76 4.16
N PHE A 369 -7.36 1.72 2.88
CA PHE A 369 -6.18 2.41 2.38
C PHE A 369 -6.17 3.93 2.60
N ALA A 370 -7.35 4.57 2.60
CA ALA A 370 -7.52 6.02 2.78
C ALA A 370 -8.08 6.41 4.16
N GLY A 371 -8.04 5.51 5.15
CA GLY A 371 -8.55 5.77 6.51
C GLY A 371 -10.06 5.60 6.67
N GLY A 372 -10.76 5.09 5.64
CA GLY A 372 -12.18 4.75 5.72
C GLY A 372 -12.40 3.45 6.51
N LEU A 373 -13.49 3.37 7.26
CA LEU A 373 -13.84 2.16 8.02
C LEU A 373 -14.79 1.25 7.23
N THR A 374 -14.55 -0.05 7.26
CA THR A 374 -15.44 -1.05 6.65
C THR A 374 -16.81 -1.06 7.33
N ALA A 375 -17.84 -1.49 6.60
CA ALA A 375 -19.19 -1.61 7.15
C ALA A 375 -19.30 -2.72 8.21
N ARG A 376 -18.46 -3.75 8.11
CA ARG A 376 -18.44 -4.96 8.95
C ARG A 376 -17.04 -5.25 9.46
N HIS A 377 -16.96 -5.96 10.57
CA HIS A 377 -15.73 -6.52 11.11
C HIS A 377 -15.13 -7.56 10.14
N SER A 378 -13.81 -7.59 9.95
CA SER A 378 -13.19 -8.60 9.08
C SER A 378 -13.16 -9.97 9.79
N PRO A 379 -13.81 -11.01 9.24
CA PRO A 379 -13.94 -12.30 9.88
C PRO A 379 -12.59 -13.05 9.94
N GLY A 380 -12.44 -13.92 10.94
CA GLY A 380 -11.33 -14.87 10.97
C GLY A 380 -11.32 -15.80 9.75
N LEU A 381 -10.14 -16.00 9.14
CA LEU A 381 -9.98 -16.89 7.96
C LEU A 381 -9.55 -18.33 8.31
N SER A 382 -9.25 -18.61 9.58
CA SER A 382 -8.93 -19.97 10.04
C SER A 382 -10.02 -20.96 9.61
N ASN A 383 -9.64 -22.04 8.92
CA ASN A 383 -10.53 -23.06 8.38
C ASN A 383 -11.61 -22.56 7.38
N ALA A 384 -11.40 -21.43 6.70
CA ALA A 384 -12.35 -20.91 5.69
C ALA A 384 -12.61 -21.89 4.52
N ARG A 385 -11.72 -22.86 4.31
CA ARG A 385 -11.90 -24.00 3.40
C ARG A 385 -13.12 -24.87 3.73
N TYR A 386 -13.49 -24.98 5.00
CA TYR A 386 -14.52 -25.91 5.46
C TYR A 386 -15.81 -25.17 5.72
N TYR A 387 -16.64 -25.09 4.69
CA TYR A 387 -17.99 -24.58 4.75
C TYR A 387 -18.78 -25.10 3.55
N ALA A 388 -19.76 -25.98 3.80
CA ALA A 388 -20.41 -26.77 2.75
C ALA A 388 -21.15 -25.94 1.69
N ASN A 389 -21.70 -24.78 2.05
CA ASN A 389 -22.35 -23.90 1.08
C ASN A 389 -21.32 -23.25 0.13
N GLY A 390 -20.07 -23.06 0.55
CA GLY A 390 -19.00 -22.52 -0.30
C GLY A 390 -19.12 -21.02 -0.62
N HIS A 391 -20.11 -20.32 -0.06
CA HIS A 391 -20.26 -18.87 -0.18
C HIS A 391 -19.43 -18.09 0.87
N PHE A 392 -19.08 -16.85 0.54
CA PHE A 392 -18.15 -16.01 1.32
C PHE A 392 -18.69 -14.60 1.60
N PHE A 393 -18.00 -13.90 2.52
CA PHE A 393 -18.49 -12.80 3.35
C PHE A 393 -19.50 -13.21 4.42
N TRP A 394 -19.76 -12.30 5.37
CA TRP A 394 -20.77 -12.49 6.42
C TRP A 394 -22.18 -12.69 5.87
N ASP A 395 -22.51 -12.10 4.72
CA ASP A 395 -23.82 -12.16 4.06
C ASP A 395 -23.84 -13.10 2.85
N GLU A 396 -22.80 -13.92 2.66
CA GLU A 396 -22.72 -14.88 1.53
C GLU A 396 -22.83 -14.27 0.12
N ARG A 397 -22.65 -12.95 -0.03
CA ARG A 397 -22.81 -12.26 -1.32
C ARG A 397 -21.83 -12.69 -2.40
N SER A 398 -20.76 -13.39 -2.01
CA SER A 398 -19.77 -13.95 -2.94
C SER A 398 -19.96 -15.45 -3.06
N ALA A 399 -20.11 -15.95 -4.29
CA ALA A 399 -20.39 -17.35 -4.55
C ALA A 399 -19.18 -18.27 -4.35
N THR A 400 -17.96 -17.72 -4.42
CA THR A 400 -16.71 -18.48 -4.33
C THR A 400 -15.63 -17.68 -3.59
N LEU A 401 -14.59 -18.36 -3.14
CA LEU A 401 -13.47 -17.69 -2.47
C LEU A 401 -12.66 -16.86 -3.47
N GLU A 402 -12.53 -17.37 -4.69
CA GLU A 402 -11.91 -16.70 -5.82
C GLU A 402 -12.57 -15.33 -6.04
N ASP A 403 -13.91 -15.30 -6.15
CA ASP A 403 -14.66 -14.03 -6.28
C ASP A 403 -14.45 -13.11 -5.07
N GLN A 404 -14.44 -13.68 -3.86
CA GLN A 404 -14.23 -12.90 -2.64
C GLN A 404 -12.86 -12.23 -2.63
N THR A 405 -11.80 -12.90 -3.06
CA THR A 405 -10.43 -12.34 -3.01
C THR A 405 -10.25 -11.11 -3.90
N LEU A 406 -11.06 -10.96 -4.95
CA LEU A 406 -11.01 -9.81 -5.87
C LEU A 406 -11.86 -8.62 -5.41
N ALA A 407 -12.84 -8.83 -4.53
CA ALA A 407 -13.77 -7.78 -4.11
C ALA A 407 -13.11 -6.70 -3.23
N PRO A 408 -12.29 -7.01 -2.20
CA PRO A 408 -11.58 -6.01 -1.40
C PRO A 408 -10.64 -5.13 -2.22
N ILE A 409 -9.98 -5.70 -3.24
CA ILE A 409 -9.11 -4.97 -4.17
C ILE A 409 -9.87 -3.80 -4.82
N GLN A 410 -11.12 -4.06 -5.25
CA GLN A 410 -11.98 -3.11 -5.96
C GLN A 410 -12.79 -2.18 -5.04
N SER A 411 -12.82 -2.44 -3.74
CA SER A 411 -13.58 -1.65 -2.79
C SER A 411 -12.93 -0.28 -2.59
N GLU A 412 -13.68 0.79 -2.84
CA GLU A 412 -13.25 2.20 -2.64
C GLU A 412 -12.94 2.53 -1.18
N VAL A 413 -13.37 1.68 -0.24
CA VAL A 413 -13.05 1.83 1.18
C VAL A 413 -11.81 1.00 1.55
N GLU A 414 -11.72 -0.25 1.07
CA GLU A 414 -10.69 -1.20 1.52
C GLU A 414 -9.34 -1.00 0.81
N MET A 415 -9.26 -1.26 -0.50
CA MET A 415 -7.98 -1.24 -1.25
C MET A 415 -7.97 -0.33 -2.49
N GLY A 416 -9.12 -0.02 -3.11
CA GLY A 416 -9.26 1.10 -4.04
C GLY A 416 -8.64 0.97 -5.43
N LEU A 417 -8.45 -0.24 -5.97
CA LEU A 417 -7.93 -0.48 -7.32
C LEU A 417 -8.95 -1.13 -8.24
N THR A 418 -8.96 -0.75 -9.52
CA THR A 418 -9.55 -1.62 -10.55
C THR A 418 -8.72 -2.89 -10.72
N LEU A 419 -9.33 -3.97 -11.23
CA LEU A 419 -8.58 -5.21 -11.50
C LEU A 419 -7.53 -5.03 -12.59
N GLU A 420 -7.74 -4.13 -13.55
CA GLU A 420 -6.76 -3.82 -14.59
C GLU A 420 -5.52 -3.14 -14.00
N GLU A 421 -5.70 -2.19 -13.09
CA GLU A 421 -4.58 -1.58 -12.34
C GLU A 421 -3.88 -2.60 -11.45
N ALA A 422 -4.63 -3.45 -10.75
CA ALA A 422 -4.04 -4.49 -9.91
C ALA A 422 -3.18 -5.46 -10.73
N VAL A 423 -3.69 -5.97 -11.86
CA VAL A 423 -2.93 -6.82 -12.78
C VAL A 423 -1.69 -6.09 -13.30
N SER A 424 -1.84 -4.86 -13.79
CA SER A 424 -0.71 -4.08 -14.31
C SER A 424 0.38 -3.83 -13.26
N ARG A 425 0.00 -3.66 -11.99
CA ARG A 425 0.96 -3.48 -10.90
C ARG A 425 1.71 -4.76 -10.56
N ILE A 426 1.02 -5.89 -10.52
CA ILE A 426 1.65 -7.19 -10.25
C ILE A 426 2.56 -7.61 -11.43
N ASP A 427 2.12 -7.39 -12.67
CA ASP A 427 2.89 -7.67 -13.89
C ASP A 427 4.17 -6.81 -14.03
N ALA A 428 4.20 -5.63 -13.40
CA ALA A 428 5.35 -4.73 -13.43
C ALA A 428 6.50 -5.14 -12.48
N GLU A 429 6.32 -6.19 -11.67
CA GLU A 429 7.27 -6.58 -10.62
C GLU A 429 7.96 -7.90 -11.00
N ASP A 430 9.24 -7.82 -11.40
CA ASP A 430 10.02 -8.92 -11.98
C ASP A 430 10.00 -10.24 -11.17
N PHE A 431 9.82 -10.18 -9.84
CA PHE A 431 9.82 -11.38 -9.01
C PHE A 431 8.54 -12.23 -9.17
N TYR A 432 7.44 -11.68 -9.69
CA TYR A 432 6.21 -12.44 -9.92
C TYR A 432 6.33 -13.41 -11.09
N ASP A 433 7.18 -13.15 -12.09
CA ASP A 433 7.40 -14.06 -13.23
C ASP A 433 7.68 -15.49 -12.76
N ALA A 434 8.61 -15.63 -11.81
CA ALA A 434 8.97 -16.93 -11.26
C ALA A 434 7.82 -17.57 -10.45
N LEU A 435 7.03 -16.75 -9.74
CA LEU A 435 5.92 -17.22 -8.92
C LEU A 435 4.73 -17.69 -9.78
N PHE A 436 4.35 -16.93 -10.81
CA PHE A 436 3.31 -17.32 -11.77
C PHE A 436 3.76 -18.52 -12.59
N SER A 437 5.03 -18.57 -13.04
CA SER A 437 5.54 -19.73 -13.78
C SER A 437 5.52 -21.00 -12.93
N ALA A 438 5.86 -20.91 -11.64
CA ALA A 438 5.77 -22.04 -10.72
C ALA A 438 4.32 -22.48 -10.45
N ALA A 439 3.38 -21.54 -10.33
CA ALA A 439 1.99 -21.82 -9.99
C ALA A 439 1.15 -22.29 -11.19
N PHE A 440 1.34 -21.70 -12.37
CA PHE A 440 0.47 -21.84 -13.53
C PHE A 440 1.20 -22.27 -14.82
N GLY A 441 2.53 -22.36 -14.79
CA GLY A 441 3.35 -22.88 -15.89
C GLY A 441 3.90 -21.83 -16.86
N ASP A 442 3.51 -20.56 -16.72
CA ASP A 442 4.00 -19.42 -17.50
C ASP A 442 3.93 -18.12 -16.67
N THR A 443 4.44 -17.01 -17.19
CA THR A 443 4.54 -15.72 -16.46
C THR A 443 3.28 -14.85 -16.56
N GLU A 444 2.22 -15.29 -17.23
CA GLU A 444 1.04 -14.46 -17.47
C GLU A 444 0.29 -14.14 -16.17
N VAL A 445 0.16 -12.84 -15.88
CA VAL A 445 -0.63 -12.30 -14.76
C VAL A 445 -2.04 -11.98 -15.23
N THR A 446 -3.05 -12.53 -14.56
CA THR A 446 -4.45 -12.20 -14.78
C THR A 446 -5.19 -12.11 -13.45
N ALA A 447 -6.31 -11.38 -13.42
CA ALA A 447 -7.16 -11.30 -12.22
C ALA A 447 -7.66 -12.69 -11.78
N ASP A 448 -7.99 -13.59 -12.72
CA ASP A 448 -8.40 -14.97 -12.40
C ASP A 448 -7.25 -15.76 -11.74
N ARG A 449 -6.02 -15.68 -12.27
CA ARG A 449 -4.87 -16.37 -11.68
C ARG A 449 -4.50 -15.80 -10.30
N MET A 450 -4.60 -14.49 -10.12
CA MET A 450 -4.44 -13.85 -8.82
C MET A 450 -5.48 -14.36 -7.82
N ALA A 451 -6.76 -14.40 -8.21
CA ALA A 451 -7.85 -14.91 -7.39
C ALA A 451 -7.64 -16.36 -6.99
N ARG A 452 -7.29 -17.22 -7.96
CA ARG A 452 -7.03 -18.64 -7.76
C ARG A 452 -5.89 -18.86 -6.77
N ALA A 453 -4.77 -18.15 -6.92
CA ALA A 453 -3.62 -18.27 -6.04
C ALA A 453 -3.96 -17.81 -4.60
N MET A 454 -4.58 -16.65 -4.43
CA MET A 454 -5.02 -16.16 -3.12
C MET A 454 -6.00 -17.13 -2.45
N ALA A 455 -6.95 -17.69 -3.21
CA ALA A 455 -7.90 -18.66 -2.70
C ALA A 455 -7.21 -19.97 -2.26
N GLN A 456 -6.17 -20.44 -2.97
CA GLN A 456 -5.36 -21.57 -2.52
C GLN A 456 -4.68 -21.28 -1.18
N PHE A 457 -4.09 -20.08 -1.01
CA PHE A 457 -3.47 -19.69 0.27
C PHE A 457 -4.50 -19.63 1.40
N VAL A 458 -5.64 -18.96 1.21
CA VAL A 458 -6.67 -18.86 2.25
C VAL A 458 -7.24 -20.24 2.62
N ARG A 459 -7.44 -21.16 1.66
CA ARG A 459 -7.86 -22.54 1.96
C ARG A 459 -6.78 -23.34 2.71
N SER A 460 -5.51 -22.98 2.54
CA SER A 460 -4.39 -23.61 3.27
C SER A 460 -4.30 -23.20 4.74
N LEU A 461 -5.05 -22.18 5.18
CA LEU A 461 -5.12 -21.72 6.58
C LEU A 461 -5.92 -22.70 7.47
N THR A 462 -5.54 -23.98 7.42
CA THR A 462 -6.17 -25.07 8.16
C THR A 462 -5.47 -25.28 9.51
N THR A 463 -6.24 -25.36 10.58
CA THR A 463 -5.73 -25.44 11.96
C THR A 463 -6.09 -26.81 12.57
N TYR A 464 -5.13 -27.46 13.22
CA TYR A 464 -5.28 -28.84 13.68
C TYR A 464 -4.29 -29.27 14.77
N HIS A 465 -3.59 -28.33 15.41
CA HIS A 465 -2.68 -28.58 16.53
C HIS A 465 -3.14 -27.91 17.84
N SER A 466 -4.43 -27.63 17.99
CA SER A 466 -4.97 -27.10 19.24
C SER A 466 -4.99 -28.16 20.34
N ARG A 467 -5.23 -27.76 21.60
CA ARG A 467 -5.42 -28.71 22.70
C ARG A 467 -6.60 -29.66 22.48
N PHE A 468 -7.66 -29.18 21.83
CA PHE A 468 -8.78 -30.02 21.39
C PHE A 468 -8.35 -31.07 20.37
N ASP A 469 -7.46 -30.73 19.43
CA ASP A 469 -6.93 -31.69 18.47
C ASP A 469 -6.03 -32.74 19.13
N ALA A 470 -5.21 -32.33 20.10
CA ALA A 470 -4.43 -33.25 20.92
C ALA A 470 -5.33 -34.23 21.69
N ALA A 471 -6.51 -33.79 22.15
CA ALA A 471 -7.50 -34.67 22.78
C ALA A 471 -8.10 -35.68 21.77
N LEU A 472 -8.45 -35.23 20.56
CA LEU A 472 -8.95 -36.10 19.48
C LEU A 472 -7.91 -37.16 19.07
N ALA A 473 -6.62 -36.81 19.07
CA ALA A 473 -5.53 -37.74 18.82
C ALA A 473 -5.37 -38.78 19.96
N ALA A 474 -5.71 -38.42 21.21
CA ALA A 474 -5.64 -39.32 22.35
C ALA A 474 -6.79 -40.35 22.37
N GLY A 475 -7.96 -40.00 21.81
CA GLY A 475 -9.08 -40.92 21.67
C GLY A 475 -10.35 -40.25 21.15
N PRO A 476 -11.40 -41.04 20.82
CA PRO A 476 -12.67 -40.49 20.36
C PRO A 476 -13.37 -39.70 21.48
N VAL A 477 -14.20 -38.72 21.09
CA VAL A 477 -15.01 -37.89 22.01
C VAL A 477 -15.80 -38.79 22.97
N GLY A 478 -15.70 -38.50 24.28
CA GLY A 478 -16.34 -39.26 25.35
C GLY A 478 -15.57 -40.50 25.82
N SER A 479 -14.41 -40.81 25.25
CA SER A 479 -13.50 -41.80 25.81
C SER A 479 -12.73 -41.25 27.01
N ALA A 480 -12.29 -42.13 27.92
CA ALA A 480 -11.50 -41.74 29.09
C ALA A 480 -10.18 -41.04 28.74
N ALA A 481 -9.55 -41.41 27.60
CA ALA A 481 -8.32 -40.78 27.13
C ALA A 481 -8.57 -39.36 26.63
N PHE A 482 -9.65 -39.15 25.87
CA PHE A 482 -10.07 -37.83 25.40
C PHE A 482 -10.45 -36.90 26.57
N GLU A 483 -11.21 -37.40 27.54
CA GLU A 483 -11.58 -36.65 28.75
C GLU A 483 -10.36 -36.22 29.57
N ALA A 484 -9.35 -37.08 29.70
CA ALA A 484 -8.14 -36.80 30.46
C ALA A 484 -7.25 -35.68 29.88
N SER A 485 -7.50 -35.24 28.63
CA SER A 485 -6.79 -34.12 27.99
C SER A 485 -7.29 -32.74 28.44
N PHE A 486 -8.41 -32.68 29.15
CA PHE A 486 -9.06 -31.45 29.62
C PHE A 486 -8.97 -31.32 31.13
N THR A 487 -8.99 -30.06 31.61
CA THR A 487 -9.34 -29.80 33.00
C THR A 487 -10.84 -30.09 33.23
N PRO A 488 -11.29 -30.31 34.49
CA PRO A 488 -12.72 -30.51 34.76
C PRO A 488 -13.60 -29.37 34.23
N GLN A 489 -13.12 -28.13 34.28
CA GLN A 489 -13.83 -26.95 33.80
C GLN A 489 -13.93 -26.92 32.26
N GLU A 490 -12.83 -27.22 31.56
CA GLU A 490 -12.84 -27.30 30.10
C GLU A 490 -13.74 -28.44 29.59
N TYR A 491 -13.72 -29.59 30.28
CA TYR A 491 -14.56 -30.72 29.90
C TYR A 491 -16.04 -30.48 30.19
N LEU A 492 -16.37 -29.81 31.30
CA LEU A 492 -17.73 -29.31 31.53
C LEU A 492 -18.17 -28.38 30.39
N GLY A 493 -17.29 -27.47 29.96
CA GLY A 493 -17.53 -26.58 28.83
C GLY A 493 -17.84 -27.32 27.53
N LEU A 494 -17.07 -28.37 27.22
CA LEU A 494 -17.33 -29.23 26.07
C LEU A 494 -18.71 -29.91 26.17
N GLN A 495 -19.05 -30.46 27.35
CA GLN A 495 -20.33 -31.13 27.57
C GLN A 495 -21.54 -30.19 27.45
N LEU A 496 -21.36 -28.93 27.84
CA LEU A 496 -22.34 -27.87 27.60
C LEU A 496 -22.41 -27.51 26.12
N PHE A 497 -21.27 -27.41 25.43
CA PHE A 497 -21.19 -27.03 24.03
C PHE A 497 -21.82 -28.06 23.08
N MET A 498 -21.54 -29.36 23.28
CA MET A 498 -21.99 -30.43 22.40
C MET A 498 -22.40 -31.71 23.17
N PRO A 499 -23.25 -32.58 22.57
CA PRO A 499 -23.57 -33.87 23.17
C PRO A 499 -22.32 -34.76 23.30
N VAL A 500 -22.07 -35.26 24.51
CA VAL A 500 -21.01 -36.24 24.80
C VAL A 500 -21.64 -37.54 25.28
N THR A 501 -21.33 -38.65 24.61
CA THR A 501 -21.92 -39.96 24.94
C THR A 501 -21.58 -40.36 26.37
N GLY A 502 -22.59 -40.71 27.16
CA GLY A 502 -22.42 -41.10 28.57
C GLY A 502 -22.33 -39.93 29.56
N SER A 503 -22.33 -38.68 29.08
CA SER A 503 -22.40 -37.51 29.95
C SER A 503 -23.78 -37.38 30.59
N PRO A 504 -23.87 -37.05 31.90
CA PRO A 504 -25.13 -36.69 32.55
C PRO A 504 -25.57 -35.24 32.23
N ILE A 505 -24.71 -34.44 31.60
CA ILE A 505 -24.96 -33.04 31.25
C ILE A 505 -25.69 -32.99 29.90
N ASN A 506 -26.82 -32.30 29.87
CA ASN A 506 -27.50 -31.97 28.62
C ASN A 506 -26.80 -30.78 27.97
N SER A 507 -26.34 -30.96 26.72
CA SER A 507 -25.76 -29.86 25.94
C SER A 507 -26.78 -28.74 25.70
N LEU A 508 -26.27 -27.52 25.60
CA LEU A 508 -26.97 -26.29 25.23
C LEU A 508 -27.26 -26.19 23.73
N GLY A 509 -26.70 -27.11 22.92
CA GLY A 509 -26.95 -27.19 21.48
C GLY A 509 -26.08 -26.27 20.62
N CYS A 510 -24.97 -25.74 21.13
CA CYS A 510 -24.06 -24.85 20.38
C CYS A 510 -23.56 -25.52 19.09
N ALA A 511 -23.23 -26.81 19.17
CA ALA A 511 -22.79 -27.61 18.03
C ALA A 511 -23.87 -27.89 16.97
N ALA A 512 -25.12 -27.47 17.19
CA ALA A 512 -26.16 -27.52 16.17
C ALA A 512 -25.93 -26.50 15.05
N CYS A 513 -25.31 -25.35 15.37
CA CYS A 513 -24.87 -24.38 14.35
C CYS A 513 -23.35 -24.48 14.13
N HIS A 514 -22.57 -24.62 15.21
CA HIS A 514 -21.11 -24.72 15.15
C HIS A 514 -20.66 -26.19 15.13
N GLY A 515 -21.04 -26.89 14.07
CA GLY A 515 -20.92 -28.34 13.98
C GLY A 515 -19.53 -28.86 13.60
N THR A 516 -19.48 -30.19 13.42
CA THR A 516 -18.28 -30.98 13.08
C THR A 516 -17.15 -30.86 14.11
N LEU A 517 -16.03 -31.54 13.89
CA LEU A 517 -14.83 -31.38 14.73
C LEU A 517 -14.01 -30.12 14.36
N ALA A 518 -14.37 -29.41 13.29
CA ALA A 518 -13.76 -28.14 12.89
C ALA A 518 -14.56 -26.91 13.36
N HIS A 519 -15.67 -27.09 14.09
CA HIS A 519 -16.51 -26.01 14.64
C HIS A 519 -16.94 -24.98 13.59
N ILE A 520 -17.38 -25.47 12.44
CA ILE A 520 -17.78 -24.68 11.28
C ILE A 520 -19.29 -24.43 11.33
N SER A 521 -19.73 -23.29 10.78
CA SER A 521 -21.16 -23.01 10.65
C SER A 521 -21.83 -24.00 9.70
N ASP A 522 -23.08 -24.36 9.98
CA ASP A 522 -23.93 -25.14 9.09
C ASP A 522 -24.60 -24.29 8.00
N ASP A 523 -24.92 -23.02 8.31
CA ASP A 523 -25.59 -22.07 7.41
C ASP A 523 -25.41 -20.61 7.92
N VAL A 524 -26.13 -19.66 7.31
CA VAL A 524 -26.35 -18.29 7.82
C VAL A 524 -27.46 -18.25 8.87
N HIS A 525 -27.28 -17.47 9.94
CA HIS A 525 -28.24 -17.38 11.05
C HIS A 525 -28.45 -15.96 11.53
N ASN A 526 -29.70 -15.63 11.88
CA ASN A 526 -29.97 -14.46 12.72
C ASN A 526 -29.94 -14.91 14.19
N ILE A 527 -28.93 -14.43 14.92
CA ILE A 527 -28.73 -14.77 16.34
C ILE A 527 -29.37 -13.76 17.31
N GLY A 528 -30.19 -12.84 16.81
CA GLY A 528 -30.92 -11.84 17.57
C GLY A 528 -30.06 -10.74 18.17
N LEU A 529 -29.03 -10.27 17.44
CA LEU A 529 -28.16 -9.16 17.87
C LEU A 529 -28.87 -7.80 17.87
N ASP A 530 -29.63 -7.52 16.81
CA ASP A 530 -30.24 -6.22 16.57
C ASP A 530 -31.73 -6.20 16.85
N ASP A 531 -32.23 -5.02 17.24
CA ASP A 531 -33.66 -4.78 17.36
C ASP A 531 -34.26 -4.77 15.95
N PRO A 532 -35.26 -5.63 15.63
CA PRO A 532 -35.91 -5.62 14.32
C PRO A 532 -36.64 -4.31 13.99
N ALA A 533 -36.82 -3.40 14.97
CA ALA A 533 -37.36 -2.07 14.75
C ALA A 533 -36.30 -1.02 14.39
N ASP A 534 -35.00 -1.35 14.49
CA ASP A 534 -33.91 -0.44 14.12
C ASP A 534 -33.81 -0.35 12.59
N PRO A 535 -34.06 0.82 11.97
CA PRO A 535 -33.97 0.98 10.52
C PRO A 535 -32.53 0.90 9.99
N GLU A 536 -31.51 1.03 10.85
CA GLU A 536 -30.10 0.95 10.50
C GLU A 536 -29.53 -0.47 10.71
N ALA A 537 -30.35 -1.42 11.17
CA ALA A 537 -29.92 -2.80 11.36
C ALA A 537 -29.47 -3.42 10.03
N ASP A 538 -28.30 -4.07 10.06
CA ASP A 538 -27.75 -4.74 8.90
C ASP A 538 -28.59 -5.98 8.55
N ALA A 539 -29.11 -6.00 7.32
CA ALA A 539 -29.97 -7.08 6.86
C ALA A 539 -29.22 -8.40 6.59
N GLY A 540 -27.88 -8.40 6.54
CA GLY A 540 -27.09 -9.59 6.24
C GLY A 540 -27.46 -10.23 4.89
N ASN A 541 -27.58 -11.55 4.86
CA ASN A 541 -28.11 -12.31 3.72
C ASN A 541 -29.65 -12.25 3.59
N GLY A 542 -30.27 -11.24 4.22
CA GLY A 542 -31.71 -11.15 4.42
C GLY A 542 -32.08 -11.45 5.87
N LEU A 543 -33.11 -10.75 6.38
CA LEU A 543 -33.66 -10.93 7.73
C LEU A 543 -32.64 -10.88 8.88
N GLY A 544 -31.47 -10.25 8.71
CA GLY A 544 -30.40 -10.16 9.70
C GLY A 544 -29.60 -11.47 9.86
N GLU A 545 -29.56 -12.30 8.82
CA GLU A 545 -28.85 -13.58 8.82
C GLU A 545 -27.39 -13.41 8.39
N PHE A 546 -26.47 -14.01 9.14
CA PHE A 546 -25.04 -13.95 8.86
C PHE A 546 -24.37 -15.31 9.01
N LYS A 547 -23.37 -15.58 8.16
CA LYS A 547 -22.48 -16.72 8.25
C LYS A 547 -21.55 -16.55 9.45
N ALA A 548 -21.47 -17.55 10.33
CA ALA A 548 -20.45 -17.58 11.37
C ALA A 548 -19.10 -18.14 10.84
N PRO A 549 -17.97 -17.47 11.08
CA PRO A 549 -16.65 -18.07 10.89
C PRO A 549 -16.45 -19.29 11.81
N SER A 550 -15.49 -20.15 11.49
CA SER A 550 -15.11 -21.24 12.39
C SER A 550 -14.76 -20.71 13.78
N LEU A 551 -15.14 -21.45 14.84
CA LEU A 551 -14.75 -21.12 16.21
C LEU A 551 -13.29 -21.49 16.55
N ARG A 552 -12.57 -22.12 15.62
CA ARG A 552 -11.13 -22.34 15.74
C ARG A 552 -10.42 -20.99 15.88
N ASN A 553 -9.51 -20.91 16.85
CA ASN A 553 -8.83 -19.67 17.26
C ASN A 553 -9.75 -18.54 17.77
N ALA A 554 -11.02 -18.79 18.10
CA ALA A 554 -11.88 -17.75 18.69
C ALA A 554 -11.33 -17.19 20.02
N GLY A 555 -10.56 -18.00 20.76
CA GLY A 555 -9.93 -17.60 22.02
C GLY A 555 -8.81 -16.55 21.91
N VAL A 556 -8.39 -16.16 20.70
CA VAL A 556 -7.38 -15.10 20.49
C VAL A 556 -7.91 -13.90 19.69
N ARG A 557 -9.20 -13.90 19.35
CA ARG A 557 -9.85 -12.77 18.67
C ARG A 557 -10.18 -11.68 19.70
N THR A 558 -10.07 -10.43 19.28
CA THR A 558 -10.31 -9.27 20.14
C THR A 558 -11.66 -8.61 19.93
N HIS A 559 -12.32 -8.89 18.79
CA HIS A 559 -13.66 -8.44 18.48
C HIS A 559 -14.48 -9.61 17.91
N PHE A 560 -15.80 -9.57 18.10
CA PHE A 560 -16.72 -10.64 17.72
C PHE A 560 -17.99 -10.09 17.06
N MET A 561 -18.71 -10.99 16.40
CA MET A 561 -19.89 -10.71 15.57
C MET A 561 -19.54 -10.02 14.25
N HIS A 562 -20.55 -9.82 13.40
CA HIS A 562 -20.36 -9.26 12.06
C HIS A 562 -19.96 -7.78 12.08
N ASP A 563 -20.17 -7.09 13.20
CA ASP A 563 -19.88 -5.67 13.38
C ASP A 563 -18.84 -5.37 14.46
N GLY A 564 -18.29 -6.41 15.09
CA GLY A 564 -17.21 -6.26 16.07
C GLY A 564 -17.65 -5.78 17.46
N ARG A 565 -18.96 -5.65 17.74
CA ARG A 565 -19.45 -4.94 18.95
C ARG A 565 -19.05 -5.56 20.29
N PHE A 566 -18.68 -6.83 20.32
CA PHE A 566 -18.23 -7.52 21.54
C PHE A 566 -16.72 -7.68 21.50
N THR A 567 -16.08 -7.49 22.66
CA THR A 567 -14.61 -7.51 22.81
C THR A 567 -14.09 -8.74 23.56
N THR A 568 -14.99 -9.56 24.11
CA THR A 568 -14.65 -10.74 24.90
C THR A 568 -15.56 -11.93 24.58
N LEU A 569 -15.06 -13.16 24.75
CA LEU A 569 -15.89 -14.36 24.68
C LEU A 569 -16.99 -14.37 25.75
N ALA A 570 -16.74 -13.79 26.92
CA ALA A 570 -17.74 -13.64 27.97
C ALA A 570 -18.97 -12.83 27.51
N GLU A 571 -18.77 -11.73 26.76
CA GLU A 571 -19.88 -10.96 26.16
C GLU A 571 -20.64 -11.76 25.10
N VAL A 572 -19.92 -12.54 24.28
CA VAL A 572 -20.54 -13.47 23.31
C VAL A 572 -21.42 -14.51 24.03
N ILE A 573 -20.91 -15.12 25.09
CA ILE A 573 -21.65 -16.12 25.86
C ILE A 573 -22.86 -15.46 26.57
N GLU A 574 -22.70 -14.24 27.10
CA GLU A 574 -23.81 -13.53 27.72
C GLU A 574 -24.91 -13.15 26.71
N HIS A 575 -24.55 -12.83 25.46
CA HIS A 575 -25.53 -12.64 24.38
C HIS A 575 -26.43 -13.87 24.21
N TYR A 576 -25.84 -15.06 24.10
CA TYR A 576 -26.63 -16.29 23.99
C TYR A 576 -27.36 -16.65 25.29
N ASN A 577 -26.80 -16.27 26.45
CA ASN A 577 -27.41 -16.54 27.75
C ASN A 577 -28.71 -15.75 27.96
N SER A 578 -28.66 -14.43 27.73
CA SER A 578 -29.76 -13.52 28.04
C SER A 578 -30.03 -12.42 27.00
N GLY A 579 -29.09 -12.14 26.11
CA GLY A 579 -29.12 -11.03 25.14
C GLY A 579 -29.91 -11.27 23.86
N VAL A 580 -30.21 -12.52 23.48
CA VAL A 580 -30.95 -12.83 22.23
C VAL A 580 -32.27 -12.07 22.16
N ILE A 581 -32.40 -11.23 21.12
CA ILE A 581 -33.58 -10.43 20.81
C ILE A 581 -34.50 -11.23 19.87
N ALA A 582 -35.79 -11.21 20.17
CA ALA A 582 -36.78 -11.86 19.31
C ALA A 582 -37.05 -11.02 18.05
N SER A 583 -36.85 -11.63 16.88
CA SER A 583 -37.18 -11.04 15.58
C SER A 583 -37.94 -12.04 14.70
N PRO A 584 -38.55 -11.62 13.58
CA PRO A 584 -39.10 -12.55 12.59
C PRO A 584 -38.05 -13.50 12.01
N GLY A 585 -36.81 -13.01 11.82
CA GLY A 585 -35.69 -13.78 11.27
C GLY A 585 -34.95 -14.67 12.28
N LEU A 586 -35.19 -14.49 13.60
CA LEU A 586 -34.45 -15.22 14.64
C LEU A 586 -34.49 -16.74 14.40
N ASP A 587 -33.31 -17.35 14.39
CA ASP A 587 -33.12 -18.77 14.14
C ASP A 587 -34.02 -19.63 15.07
N PRO A 588 -34.74 -20.63 14.54
CA PRO A 588 -35.65 -21.45 15.33
C PRO A 588 -35.01 -22.17 16.54
N ARG A 589 -33.72 -22.51 16.48
CA ARG A 589 -32.96 -23.14 17.57
C ARG A 589 -32.70 -22.19 18.73
N LEU A 590 -32.83 -20.89 18.51
CA LEU A 590 -32.75 -19.86 19.55
C LEU A 590 -34.13 -19.47 20.09
N ARG A 591 -35.16 -20.30 19.84
CA ARG A 591 -36.51 -20.13 20.39
C ARG A 591 -36.83 -21.22 21.40
N ASN A 592 -37.41 -20.83 22.52
CA ASN A 592 -37.94 -21.77 23.51
C ASN A 592 -39.24 -22.44 23.01
N GLY A 593 -39.76 -23.41 23.76
CA GLY A 593 -41.00 -24.13 23.42
C GLY A 593 -42.28 -23.28 23.34
N ARG A 594 -42.20 -21.96 23.61
CA ARG A 594 -43.28 -20.98 23.43
C ARG A 594 -43.03 -20.04 22.23
N GLY A 595 -41.98 -20.27 21.45
CA GLY A 595 -41.59 -19.45 20.29
C GLY A 595 -40.89 -18.14 20.65
N GLN A 596 -40.60 -17.90 21.93
CA GLN A 596 -39.89 -16.70 22.41
C GLN A 596 -38.39 -16.93 22.36
N ALA A 597 -37.60 -15.85 22.31
CA ALA A 597 -36.14 -15.94 22.40
C ALA A 597 -35.71 -16.79 23.62
N GLN A 598 -34.80 -17.72 23.38
CA GLN A 598 -34.27 -18.62 24.38
C GLN A 598 -33.48 -17.84 25.43
N ARG A 599 -33.53 -18.35 26.66
CA ARG A 599 -32.70 -17.90 27.79
C ARG A 599 -32.04 -19.14 28.36
N LEU A 600 -30.71 -19.21 28.28
CA LEU A 600 -29.97 -20.39 28.72
C LEU A 600 -29.92 -20.48 30.24
N ASN A 601 -30.01 -19.33 30.93
CA ASN A 601 -29.93 -19.21 32.40
C ASN A 601 -28.67 -19.91 32.95
N LEU A 602 -27.54 -19.68 32.28
CA LEU A 602 -26.24 -20.22 32.67
C LEU A 602 -25.87 -19.73 34.07
N THR A 603 -25.29 -20.62 34.87
CA THR A 603 -24.57 -20.20 36.05
C THR A 603 -23.26 -19.52 35.64
N ALA A 604 -22.64 -18.77 36.56
CA ALA A 604 -21.31 -18.21 36.32
C ALA A 604 -20.26 -19.30 36.03
N GLU A 605 -20.43 -20.47 36.66
CA GLU A 605 -19.56 -21.64 36.43
C GLU A 605 -19.75 -22.20 35.01
N ASP A 606 -20.99 -22.36 34.55
CA ASP A 606 -21.28 -22.85 33.19
C ASP A 606 -20.74 -21.90 32.11
N ALA A 607 -20.92 -20.59 32.31
CA ALA A 607 -20.41 -19.58 31.39
C ALA A 607 -18.87 -19.62 31.29
N GLN A 608 -18.19 -19.68 32.44
CA GLN A 608 -16.72 -19.79 32.48
C GLN A 608 -16.23 -21.14 31.91
N ALA A 609 -17.00 -22.22 32.09
CA ALA A 609 -16.67 -23.53 31.54
C ALA A 609 -16.73 -23.51 30.00
N LEU A 610 -17.78 -22.92 29.41
CA LEU A 610 -17.87 -22.72 27.95
C LEU A 610 -16.69 -21.89 27.41
N GLU A 611 -16.37 -20.78 28.07
CA GLU A 611 -15.22 -19.94 27.69
C GLU A 611 -13.91 -20.74 27.75
N ALA A 612 -13.68 -21.49 28.84
CA ALA A 612 -12.51 -22.34 29.00
C ALA A 612 -12.40 -23.39 27.87
N PHE A 613 -13.52 -24.00 27.47
CA PHE A 613 -13.55 -24.91 26.33
C PHE A 613 -13.18 -24.22 25.02
N LEU A 614 -13.74 -23.04 24.72
CA LEU A 614 -13.44 -22.30 23.49
C LEU A 614 -11.95 -21.93 23.38
N HIS A 615 -11.27 -21.66 24.50
CA HIS A 615 -9.81 -21.45 24.52
C HIS A 615 -9.01 -22.72 24.16
N THR A 616 -9.57 -23.93 24.32
CA THR A 616 -8.91 -25.17 23.87
C THR A 616 -8.88 -25.31 22.34
N LEU A 617 -9.65 -24.50 21.63
CA LEU A 617 -9.72 -24.46 20.16
C LEU A 617 -8.63 -23.56 19.54
N THR A 618 -7.78 -22.94 20.35
CA THR A 618 -6.64 -22.12 19.90
C THR A 618 -5.45 -23.01 19.53
N ASP A 619 -5.00 -22.88 18.28
CA ASP A 619 -3.81 -23.52 17.72
C ASP A 619 -2.64 -22.53 17.76
N ASN A 620 -1.81 -22.59 18.81
CA ASN A 620 -0.71 -21.64 18.99
C ASN A 620 0.40 -21.78 17.95
N ASP A 621 0.56 -22.98 17.37
CA ASP A 621 1.54 -23.23 16.33
C ASP A 621 1.10 -22.48 15.05
N PHE A 622 -0.18 -22.59 14.67
CA PHE A 622 -0.76 -21.85 13.55
C PHE A 622 -0.59 -20.33 13.65
N LEU A 623 -0.75 -19.75 14.84
CA LEU A 623 -0.65 -18.29 15.07
C LEU A 623 0.75 -17.72 14.86
N THR A 624 1.77 -18.58 14.80
CA THR A 624 3.18 -18.18 14.63
C THR A 624 3.90 -18.94 13.52
N ASP A 625 3.17 -19.78 12.77
CA ASP A 625 3.74 -20.60 11.72
C ASP A 625 4.31 -19.71 10.59
N PRO A 626 5.61 -19.79 10.29
CA PRO A 626 6.23 -18.97 9.26
C PRO A 626 5.73 -19.29 7.85
N ARG A 627 5.01 -20.40 7.65
CA ARG A 627 4.30 -20.71 6.40
C ARG A 627 3.17 -19.73 6.10
N PHE A 628 2.58 -19.13 7.13
CA PHE A 628 1.48 -18.20 6.98
C PHE A 628 1.86 -16.75 7.30
N ALA A 629 3.08 -16.51 7.79
CA ALA A 629 3.57 -15.17 8.12
C ALA A 629 3.82 -14.29 6.88
N ASP A 630 4.03 -13.00 7.11
CA ASP A 630 4.39 -12.05 6.06
C ASP A 630 5.70 -12.47 5.36
N PRO A 631 5.70 -12.77 4.04
CA PRO A 631 6.92 -13.09 3.30
C PRO A 631 7.73 -11.84 2.97
N PHE A 632 7.18 -10.66 3.20
CA PHE A 632 7.91 -9.41 3.22
C PHE A 632 8.12 -9.07 4.68
N VAL A 633 8.91 -9.76 5.49
CA VAL A 633 9.55 -9.21 6.72
C VAL A 633 10.82 -10.01 6.95
N ASP A 634 11.89 -9.31 7.33
CA ASP A 634 13.16 -9.93 7.72
C ASP A 634 13.13 -10.38 9.19
#